data_AF-A0A3N5MHQ6-F1
#
_entry.id   AF-A0A3N5MHQ6-F1
#
_cell.length_a   1.000
_cell.length_b   1.000
_cell.length_c   1.000
_cell.angle_alpha   90.00
_cell.angle_beta   90.00
_cell.angle_gamma   90.00
#
_symmetry.space_group_name_H-M   'P 1'
#
loop_
_entity.id
_entity.type
_entity.pdbx_description
1 polymer ?
#
loop_
_entity_poly.entity_id
_entity_poly.type
_entity_poly.pdbx_seq_one_letter_code
_entity_poly.pdbx_strand_id
1 'polypeptide(L)'
;MAGVDIHNLSSDGSERLADCIRHGIDTFIKEPRKREACLLKVRRVIGSSARHYPSEFESEEVSIEQESDILHARTVGHRLLKSLGFGLTDEVKIATVISELARNIFRYAGRGTVTLTKLKGMRRGIEIVAEDSGPGIQDLDKIMAGQYHSTSGLGIGLCGSKKLMDEFSVETERGKGTTVTARKFLT
;
A
#
# COMPACT_ATOMS: atom_id res chain seq x y z
N MET A 1 -3.06 -1.79 39.44
CA MET A 1 -3.30 -0.99 38.22
C MET A 1 -4.51 -1.59 37.53
N ALA A 2 -5.63 -0.87 37.44
CA ALA A 2 -6.83 -1.37 36.79
C ALA A 2 -6.59 -1.49 35.29
N GLY A 3 -6.83 -2.68 34.72
CA GLY A 3 -6.78 -2.88 33.27
C GLY A 3 -7.88 -2.06 32.60
N VAL A 4 -7.54 -1.36 31.53
CA VAL A 4 -8.51 -0.63 30.71
C VAL A 4 -9.26 -1.66 29.88
N ASP A 5 -10.55 -1.84 30.18
CA ASP A 5 -11.43 -2.71 29.42
C ASP A 5 -11.81 -2.02 28.10
N ILE A 6 -11.09 -2.36 27.04
CA ILE A 6 -11.20 -1.74 25.71
C ILE A 6 -12.56 -1.96 25.02
N HIS A 7 -13.38 -2.87 25.54
CA HIS A 7 -14.68 -3.20 24.96
C HIS A 7 -15.82 -2.26 25.40
N ASN A 8 -15.56 -1.31 26.32
CA ASN A 8 -16.62 -0.47 26.91
C ASN A 8 -16.24 1.02 27.02
N LEU A 9 -15.31 1.50 26.19
CA LEU A 9 -14.93 2.91 26.14
C LEU A 9 -16.07 3.74 25.53
N SER A 10 -16.49 4.80 26.22
CA SER A 10 -17.36 5.83 25.64
C SER A 10 -16.68 6.45 24.41
N SER A 11 -17.44 7.11 23.53
CA SER A 11 -16.89 7.80 22.35
C SER A 11 -15.79 8.82 22.71
N ASP A 12 -15.91 9.47 23.88
CA ASP A 12 -14.89 10.38 24.43
C ASP A 12 -13.65 9.64 24.94
N GLY A 13 -13.84 8.45 25.53
CA GLY A 13 -12.73 7.61 26.01
C GLY A 13 -11.87 7.03 24.88
N SER A 14 -12.49 6.63 23.77
CA SER A 14 -11.76 6.13 22.59
C SER A 14 -10.98 7.24 21.87
N GLU A 15 -11.52 8.46 21.86
CA GLU A 15 -10.87 9.63 21.27
C GLU A 15 -9.63 10.06 22.07
N ARG A 16 -9.76 10.16 23.40
CA ARG A 16 -8.62 10.47 24.29
C ARG A 16 -7.52 9.41 24.24
N LEU A 17 -7.91 8.13 24.11
CA LEU A 17 -6.95 7.05 23.95
C LEU A 17 -6.19 7.16 22.61
N ALA A 18 -6.89 7.48 21.52
CA ALA A 18 -6.26 7.69 20.22
C ALA A 18 -5.27 8.86 20.24
N ASP A 19 -5.59 9.97 20.91
CA ASP A 19 -4.68 11.11 21.10
C ASP A 19 -3.42 10.75 21.88
N CYS A 20 -3.57 10.02 22.99
CA CYS A 20 -2.43 9.58 23.78
C CYS A 20 -1.49 8.66 22.98
N ILE A 21 -2.06 7.73 22.21
CA ILE A 21 -1.28 6.84 21.35
C ILE A 21 -0.57 7.64 20.25
N ARG A 22 -1.26 8.57 19.59
CA ARG A 22 -0.66 9.48 18.59
C ARG A 22 0.53 10.22 19.15
N HIS A 23 0.34 10.90 20.29
CA HIS A 23 1.40 11.68 20.92
C HIS A 23 2.61 10.79 21.28
N GLY A 24 2.37 9.58 21.75
CA GLY A 24 3.43 8.60 21.97
C GLY A 24 4.18 8.27 20.68
N ILE A 25 3.47 7.95 19.59
CA ILE A 25 4.11 7.60 18.32
C ILE A 25 4.88 8.80 17.74
N ASP A 26 4.31 10.01 17.75
CA ASP A 26 5.00 11.23 17.31
C ASP A 26 6.25 11.53 18.12
N THR A 27 6.20 11.30 19.43
CA THR A 27 7.30 11.57 20.36
C THR A 27 8.43 10.55 20.23
N PHE A 28 8.09 9.26 20.08
CA PHE A 28 9.07 8.17 20.14
C PHE A 28 9.51 7.66 18.77
N ILE A 29 8.71 7.86 17.71
CA ILE A 29 9.04 7.41 16.35
C ILE A 29 9.41 8.60 15.48
N LYS A 30 10.71 8.92 15.46
CA LYS A 30 11.25 10.04 14.65
C LYS A 30 11.24 9.76 13.16
N GLU A 31 11.36 8.50 12.76
CA GLU A 31 11.34 8.09 11.36
C GLU A 31 9.92 8.15 10.77
N PRO A 32 9.65 9.03 9.78
CA PRO A 32 8.29 9.27 9.29
C PRO A 32 7.58 8.01 8.78
N ARG A 33 8.31 7.09 8.14
CA ARG A 33 7.75 5.83 7.62
C ARG A 33 7.29 4.88 8.73
N LYS A 34 8.12 4.68 9.76
CA LYS A 34 7.76 3.82 10.91
C LYS A 34 6.62 4.41 11.71
N ARG A 35 6.57 5.75 11.81
CA ARG A 35 5.50 6.47 12.48
C ARG A 35 4.17 6.26 11.77
N GLU A 36 4.14 6.45 10.45
CA GLU A 36 2.93 6.23 9.66
C GLU A 36 2.48 4.76 9.69
N ALA A 37 3.39 3.81 9.51
CA ALA A 37 3.07 2.38 9.62
C ALA A 37 2.48 2.02 11.00
N CYS A 38 2.95 2.66 12.06
CA CYS A 38 2.42 2.50 13.41
C CYS A 38 1.01 3.13 13.53
N LEU A 39 0.81 4.34 13.02
CA LEU A 39 -0.48 5.03 13.02
C LEU A 39 -1.55 4.28 12.22
N LEU A 40 -1.21 3.69 11.07
CA LEU A 40 -2.12 2.86 10.28
C LEU A 40 -2.56 1.60 11.03
N LYS A 41 -1.62 0.92 11.71
CA LYS A 41 -1.94 -0.24 12.56
C LYS A 41 -2.86 0.15 13.72
N VAL A 42 -2.61 1.31 14.33
CA VAL A 42 -3.43 1.85 15.41
C VAL A 42 -4.84 2.19 14.91
N ARG A 43 -5.00 2.78 13.73
CA ARG A 43 -6.32 3.06 13.12
C ARG A 43 -7.16 1.79 12.93
N ARG A 44 -6.54 0.66 12.58
CA ARG A 44 -7.22 -0.63 12.43
C ARG A 44 -7.77 -1.17 13.76
N VAL A 45 -7.13 -0.83 14.88
CA VAL A 45 -7.52 -1.29 16.23
C VAL A 45 -8.59 -0.40 16.86
N ILE A 46 -8.56 0.91 16.65
CA ILE A 46 -9.45 1.86 17.35
C ILE A 46 -10.76 2.16 16.57
N GLY A 47 -11.01 1.49 15.44
CA GLY A 47 -12.31 1.39 14.73
C GLY A 47 -13.24 2.62 14.70
N SER A 48 -13.42 3.25 13.53
CA SER A 48 -14.50 4.20 13.14
C SER A 48 -14.78 5.44 14.01
N SER A 49 -14.26 5.54 15.23
CA SER A 49 -14.44 6.70 16.13
C SER A 49 -13.48 7.84 15.80
N ALA A 50 -12.45 7.58 15.00
CA ALA A 50 -11.61 8.60 14.37
C ALA A 50 -12.33 9.23 13.16
N ARG A 51 -13.52 9.79 13.37
CA ARG A 51 -14.15 10.63 12.35
C ARG A 51 -13.48 12.00 12.40
N HIS A 52 -12.76 12.32 11.32
CA HIS A 52 -12.26 13.64 10.94
C HIS A 52 -10.86 14.09 11.39
N TYR A 53 -9.88 13.17 11.43
CA TYR A 53 -8.47 13.58 11.40
C TYR A 53 -7.97 13.63 9.94
N PRO A 54 -7.50 14.78 9.42
CA PRO A 54 -6.97 14.85 8.07
C PRO A 54 -5.67 14.04 8.02
N SER A 55 -5.69 12.86 7.39
CA SER A 55 -4.43 12.18 7.11
C SER A 55 -3.66 12.99 6.06
N GLU A 56 -2.36 13.20 6.30
CA GLU A 56 -1.45 13.79 5.31
C GLU A 56 -1.40 12.95 4.02
N PHE A 57 -1.90 11.71 4.08
CA PHE A 57 -1.92 10.72 3.04
C PHE A 57 -3.37 10.28 2.76
N GLU A 58 -3.91 10.63 1.59
CA GLU A 58 -5.20 10.09 1.15
C GLU A 58 -4.93 8.70 0.57
N SER A 59 -5.33 7.67 1.30
CA SER A 59 -5.03 6.27 0.99
C SER A 59 -6.30 5.45 0.78
N GLU A 60 -6.28 4.56 -0.19
CA GLU A 60 -7.36 3.61 -0.44
C GLU A 60 -6.83 2.19 -0.65
N GLU A 61 -7.48 1.24 0.00
CA GLU A 61 -7.10 -0.18 -0.04
C GLU A 61 -8.14 -0.96 -0.85
N VAL A 62 -7.67 -1.82 -1.73
CA VAL A 62 -8.50 -2.71 -2.54
C VAL A 62 -8.08 -4.15 -2.27
N SER A 63 -8.99 -4.95 -1.73
CA SER A 63 -8.81 -6.41 -1.62
C SER A 63 -8.79 -7.03 -3.02
N ILE A 64 -7.87 -7.96 -3.23
CA ILE A 64 -7.74 -8.72 -4.47
C ILE A 64 -8.03 -10.18 -4.17
N GLU A 65 -9.16 -10.68 -4.64
CA GLU A 65 -9.61 -12.07 -4.47
C GLU A 65 -10.11 -12.68 -5.79
N GLN A 66 -10.52 -11.83 -6.72
CA GLN A 66 -11.04 -12.20 -8.04
C GLN A 66 -10.49 -11.27 -9.13
N GLU A 67 -10.58 -11.69 -10.39
CA GLU A 67 -9.99 -10.96 -11.51
C GLU A 67 -10.58 -9.55 -11.71
N SER A 68 -11.87 -9.35 -11.41
CA SER A 68 -12.52 -8.03 -11.45
C SER A 68 -11.93 -7.02 -10.47
N ASP A 69 -11.28 -7.47 -9.39
CA ASP A 69 -10.67 -6.56 -8.41
C ASP A 69 -9.43 -5.86 -8.98
N ILE A 70 -8.78 -6.46 -9.98
CA ILE A 70 -7.68 -5.83 -10.73
C ILE A 70 -8.19 -4.57 -11.44
N LEU A 71 -9.37 -4.66 -12.06
CA LEU A 71 -10.01 -3.52 -12.72
C LEU A 71 -10.43 -2.46 -11.68
N HIS A 72 -10.92 -2.90 -10.53
CA HIS A 72 -11.29 -2.00 -9.44
C HIS A 72 -10.07 -1.23 -8.91
N ALA A 73 -8.96 -1.92 -8.60
CA ALA A 73 -7.71 -1.30 -8.17
C ALA A 73 -7.20 -0.26 -9.18
N ARG A 74 -7.27 -0.57 -10.48
CA ARG A 74 -6.91 0.38 -11.55
C ARG A 74 -7.82 1.61 -11.57
N THR A 75 -9.12 1.42 -11.35
CA THR A 75 -10.10 2.51 -11.33
C THR A 75 -9.87 3.45 -10.15
N VAL A 76 -9.60 2.89 -8.97
CA VAL A 76 -9.21 3.66 -7.78
C VAL A 76 -7.93 4.44 -8.05
N GLY A 77 -6.90 3.78 -8.61
CA GLY A 77 -5.65 4.43 -9.01
C GLY A 77 -5.87 5.63 -9.92
N HIS A 78 -6.63 5.45 -11.00
CA HIS A 78 -6.93 6.53 -11.94
C HIS A 78 -7.62 7.73 -11.27
N ARG A 79 -8.59 7.50 -10.36
CA ARG A 79 -9.24 8.59 -9.62
C ARG A 79 -8.23 9.36 -8.76
N LEU A 80 -7.32 8.67 -8.08
CA LEU A 80 -6.29 9.31 -7.26
C LEU A 80 -5.32 10.13 -8.14
N LEU A 81 -4.89 9.59 -9.28
CA LEU A 81 -4.00 10.26 -10.22
C LEU A 81 -4.60 11.54 -10.79
N LYS A 82 -5.89 11.52 -11.15
CA LYS A 82 -6.60 12.70 -11.67
C LYS A 82 -6.55 13.88 -10.70
N SER A 83 -6.64 13.60 -9.39
CA SER A 83 -6.54 14.64 -8.36
C SER A 83 -5.11 15.12 -8.08
N LEU A 84 -4.10 14.34 -8.46
CA LEU A 84 -2.69 14.69 -8.29
C LEU A 84 -2.15 15.49 -9.48
N GLY A 85 -2.77 15.38 -10.65
CA GLY A 85 -2.40 16.10 -11.87
C GLY A 85 -1.32 15.40 -12.70
N PHE A 86 -1.26 14.06 -12.66
CA PHE A 86 -0.34 13.30 -13.52
C PHE A 86 -0.68 13.45 -15.01
N GLY A 87 0.35 13.46 -15.87
CA GLY A 87 0.18 13.39 -17.31
C GLY A 87 -0.17 11.98 -17.79
N LEU A 88 -0.83 11.89 -18.96
CA LEU A 88 -1.32 10.63 -19.55
C LEU A 88 -0.24 9.53 -19.62
N THR A 89 1.00 9.88 -19.94
CA THR A 89 2.10 8.92 -20.02
C THR A 89 2.37 8.24 -18.68
N ASP A 90 2.38 8.98 -17.58
CA ASP A 90 2.59 8.40 -16.26
C ASP A 90 1.33 7.72 -15.72
N GLU A 91 0.14 8.19 -16.09
CA GLU A 91 -1.11 7.48 -15.78
C GLU A 91 -1.12 6.06 -16.36
N VAL A 92 -0.70 5.91 -17.63
CA VAL A 92 -0.59 4.58 -18.26
C VAL A 92 0.44 3.72 -17.53
N LYS A 93 1.64 4.24 -17.24
CA LYS A 93 2.68 3.51 -16.50
C LYS A 93 2.18 3.02 -15.14
N ILE A 94 1.55 3.90 -14.37
CA ILE A 94 1.04 3.59 -13.04
C ILE A 94 -0.09 2.56 -13.12
N ALA A 95 -1.05 2.74 -14.03
CA ALA A 95 -2.14 1.78 -14.24
C ALA A 95 -1.63 0.39 -14.65
N THR A 96 -0.56 0.34 -15.46
CA THR A 96 0.14 -0.88 -15.82
C THR A 96 0.76 -1.54 -14.59
N VAL A 97 1.46 -0.80 -13.73
CA VAL A 97 2.03 -1.33 -12.48
C VAL A 97 0.96 -1.86 -11.54
N ILE A 98 -0.13 -1.10 -11.31
CA ILE A 98 -1.25 -1.55 -10.47
C ILE A 98 -1.81 -2.88 -10.98
N SER A 99 -2.00 -2.98 -12.29
CA SER A 99 -2.57 -4.19 -12.90
C SER A 99 -1.66 -5.40 -12.74
N GLU A 100 -0.34 -5.23 -12.90
CA GLU A 100 0.62 -6.33 -12.73
C GLU A 100 0.75 -6.75 -11.26
N LEU A 101 0.78 -5.82 -10.32
CA LEU A 101 0.88 -6.16 -8.89
C LEU A 101 -0.38 -6.86 -8.39
N ALA A 102 -1.57 -6.34 -8.70
CA ALA A 102 -2.84 -7.00 -8.37
C ALA A 102 -2.94 -8.38 -9.02
N ARG A 103 -2.50 -8.51 -10.28
CA ARG A 103 -2.49 -9.80 -10.97
C ARG A 103 -1.52 -10.80 -10.34
N ASN A 104 -0.37 -10.36 -9.85
CA ASN A 104 0.56 -11.23 -9.15
C ASN A 104 -0.04 -11.76 -7.85
N ILE A 105 -0.72 -10.90 -7.08
CA ILE A 105 -1.48 -11.33 -5.89
C ILE A 105 -2.49 -12.41 -6.28
N PHE A 106 -3.38 -12.10 -7.24
CA PHE A 106 -4.43 -13.03 -7.66
C PHE A 106 -3.88 -14.37 -8.16
N ARG A 107 -2.84 -14.35 -9.00
CA ARG A 107 -2.30 -15.56 -9.65
C ARG A 107 -1.44 -16.43 -8.73
N TYR A 108 -0.62 -15.81 -7.89
CA TYR A 108 0.41 -16.54 -7.13
C TYR A 108 0.06 -16.71 -5.65
N ALA A 109 -0.69 -15.77 -5.06
CA ALA A 109 -1.11 -15.84 -3.66
C ALA A 109 -2.60 -16.16 -3.48
N GLY A 110 -3.42 -15.92 -4.50
CA GLY A 110 -4.88 -16.12 -4.49
C GLY A 110 -5.64 -15.02 -3.75
N ARG A 111 -5.03 -14.37 -2.75
CA ARG A 111 -5.61 -13.21 -2.05
C ARG A 111 -4.53 -12.24 -1.55
N GLY A 112 -4.92 -10.98 -1.39
CA GLY A 112 -4.08 -9.94 -0.83
C GLY A 112 -4.73 -8.57 -0.96
N THR A 113 -3.94 -7.51 -0.83
CA THR A 113 -4.40 -6.12 -0.90
C THR A 113 -3.50 -5.27 -1.78
N VAL A 114 -4.09 -4.27 -2.43
CA VAL A 114 -3.38 -3.17 -3.07
C VAL A 114 -3.81 -1.87 -2.41
N THR A 115 -2.86 -1.20 -1.76
CA THR A 115 -3.05 0.10 -1.10
C THR A 115 -2.44 1.20 -1.96
N LEU A 116 -3.23 2.21 -2.28
CA LEU A 116 -2.88 3.33 -3.13
C LEU A 116 -2.91 4.61 -2.30
N THR A 117 -1.77 5.28 -2.19
CA THR A 117 -1.60 6.41 -1.29
C THR A 117 -1.10 7.65 -2.02
N LYS A 118 -1.83 8.76 -1.91
CA LYS A 118 -1.35 10.07 -2.37
C LYS A 118 -0.23 10.57 -1.47
N LEU A 119 0.94 10.79 -2.06
CA LEU A 119 2.07 11.44 -1.40
C LEU A 119 1.91 12.95 -1.51
N LYS A 120 1.95 13.66 -0.38
CA LYS A 120 1.92 15.13 -0.30
C LYS A 120 3.26 15.67 0.23
N GLY A 121 3.45 16.99 0.18
CA GLY A 121 4.68 17.65 0.66
C GLY A 121 5.78 17.76 -0.40
N MET A 122 7.05 17.62 0.01
CA MET A 122 8.21 17.86 -0.87
C MET A 122 8.31 16.90 -2.07
N ARG A 123 7.74 15.69 -1.97
CA ARG A 123 7.72 14.70 -3.06
C ARG A 123 6.29 14.25 -3.32
N ARG A 124 5.53 15.10 -3.99
CA ARG A 124 4.17 14.79 -4.42
C ARG A 124 4.17 13.60 -5.38
N GLY A 125 3.19 12.72 -5.28
CA GLY A 125 3.14 11.52 -6.09
C GLY A 125 2.14 10.49 -5.61
N ILE A 126 2.34 9.24 -6.03
CA ILE A 126 1.56 8.08 -5.60
C ILE A 126 2.49 6.97 -5.11
N GLU A 127 2.08 6.32 -4.02
CA GLU A 127 2.64 5.05 -3.56
C GLU A 127 1.62 3.94 -3.79
N ILE A 128 2.12 2.80 -4.25
CA ILE A 128 1.38 1.56 -4.46
C ILE A 128 2.05 0.53 -3.58
N VAL A 129 1.30 -0.04 -2.64
CA VAL A 129 1.74 -1.16 -1.80
C VAL A 129 0.88 -2.37 -2.14
N ALA A 130 1.48 -3.44 -2.61
CA ALA A 130 0.81 -4.70 -2.89
C ALA A 130 1.29 -5.74 -1.88
N GLU A 131 0.38 -6.30 -1.09
CA GLU A 131 0.69 -7.23 0.00
C GLU A 131 -0.11 -8.52 -0.14
N ASP A 132 0.57 -9.66 0.06
CA ASP A 132 -0.05 -10.97 0.14
C ASP A 132 0.59 -11.82 1.23
N SER A 133 -0.13 -12.89 1.62
CA SER A 133 0.38 -13.93 2.53
C SER A 133 0.54 -15.26 1.81
N GLY A 134 0.91 -15.21 0.52
CA GLY A 134 1.12 -16.36 -0.33
C GLY A 134 2.45 -17.08 -0.09
N PRO A 135 2.92 -17.89 -1.05
CA PRO A 135 4.12 -18.70 -0.89
C PRO A 135 5.44 -17.90 -0.84
N GLY A 136 5.40 -16.60 -1.15
CA GLY A 136 6.59 -15.78 -1.38
C GLY A 136 7.22 -16.03 -2.75
N ILE A 137 8.27 -15.27 -3.08
CA ILE A 137 9.00 -15.34 -4.34
C ILE A 137 10.33 -16.03 -4.10
N GLN A 138 10.54 -17.19 -4.74
CA GLN A 138 11.83 -17.88 -4.75
C GLN A 138 12.80 -17.21 -5.74
N ASP A 139 14.09 -17.14 -5.40
CA ASP A 139 15.15 -16.58 -6.24
C ASP A 139 14.84 -15.15 -6.74
N LEU A 140 14.34 -14.28 -5.86
CA LEU A 140 13.99 -12.89 -6.18
C LEU A 140 15.12 -12.17 -6.94
N ASP A 141 16.38 -12.37 -6.55
CA ASP A 141 17.54 -11.75 -7.21
C ASP A 141 17.62 -12.10 -8.70
N LYS A 142 17.30 -13.34 -9.10
CA LYS A 142 17.29 -13.76 -10.50
C LYS A 142 16.16 -13.08 -11.28
N ILE A 143 14.99 -12.97 -10.66
CA ILE A 143 13.83 -12.28 -11.26
C ILE A 143 14.15 -10.80 -11.46
N MET A 144 14.74 -10.15 -10.45
CA MET A 144 15.11 -8.74 -10.50
C MET A 144 16.29 -8.48 -11.45
N ALA A 145 17.14 -9.47 -11.71
CA ALA A 145 18.17 -9.44 -12.75
C ALA A 145 17.61 -9.59 -14.18
N GLY A 146 16.28 -9.78 -14.34
CA GLY A 146 15.63 -9.90 -15.65
C GLY A 146 15.81 -11.26 -16.31
N GLN A 147 16.27 -12.28 -15.56
CA GLN A 147 16.43 -13.65 -16.06
C GLN A 147 15.12 -14.44 -16.07
N TYR A 148 14.02 -13.82 -15.60
CA TYR A 148 12.69 -14.40 -15.57
C TYR A 148 11.73 -13.60 -16.44
N HIS A 149 11.02 -14.29 -17.33
CA HIS A 149 9.96 -13.73 -18.15
C HIS A 149 8.62 -14.19 -17.60
N SER A 150 7.79 -13.25 -17.18
CA SER A 150 6.42 -13.56 -16.75
C SER A 150 5.59 -14.01 -17.94
N THR A 151 4.83 -15.09 -17.78
CA THR A 151 3.81 -15.55 -18.73
C THR A 151 2.45 -14.85 -18.54
N SER A 152 2.38 -13.79 -17.71
CA SER A 152 1.17 -12.96 -17.55
C SER A 152 0.94 -12.01 -18.73
N GLY A 153 -0.33 -11.72 -19.04
CA GLY A 153 -0.83 -11.21 -20.33
C GLY A 153 -0.31 -9.86 -20.86
N LEU A 154 0.65 -9.22 -20.18
CA LEU A 154 1.40 -8.06 -20.70
C LEU A 154 2.93 -8.29 -20.76
N GLY A 155 3.44 -9.40 -20.22
CA GLY A 155 4.86 -9.82 -20.31
C GLY A 155 5.88 -8.96 -19.56
N ILE A 156 5.45 -7.90 -18.88
CA ILE A 156 6.33 -6.95 -18.17
C ILE A 156 6.83 -7.50 -16.83
N GLY A 157 5.94 -8.13 -16.05
CA GLY A 157 6.28 -8.70 -14.74
C GLY A 157 6.90 -7.69 -13.77
N LEU A 158 7.48 -8.21 -12.68
CA LEU A 158 8.02 -7.40 -11.59
C LEU A 158 9.18 -6.48 -12.03
N CYS A 159 10.05 -6.98 -12.93
CA CYS A 159 11.16 -6.22 -13.49
C CYS A 159 10.67 -5.08 -14.41
N GLY A 160 9.63 -5.34 -15.21
CA GLY A 160 8.96 -4.31 -16.01
C GLY A 160 8.34 -3.24 -15.12
N SER A 161 7.60 -3.64 -14.07
CA SER A 161 7.03 -2.70 -13.09
C SER A 161 8.09 -1.79 -12.46
N LYS A 162 9.25 -2.34 -12.08
CA LYS A 162 10.37 -1.55 -11.55
C LYS A 162 10.85 -0.47 -12.52
N LYS A 163 10.89 -0.74 -13.83
CA LYS A 163 11.36 0.23 -14.85
C LYS A 163 10.39 1.38 -15.09
N LEU A 164 9.11 1.21 -14.74
CA LEU A 164 8.06 2.23 -14.96
C LEU A 164 7.97 3.23 -13.81
N MET A 165 8.52 2.87 -12.65
CA MET A 165 8.39 3.59 -11.38
C MET A 165 9.73 4.22 -10.98
N ASP A 166 9.68 5.23 -10.12
CA ASP A 166 10.89 5.97 -9.71
C ASP A 166 11.54 5.32 -8.49
N GLU A 167 10.73 4.75 -7.59
CA GLU A 167 11.17 3.88 -6.50
C GLU A 167 10.41 2.55 -6.56
N PHE A 168 11.12 1.46 -6.26
CA PHE A 168 10.55 0.12 -6.26
C PHE A 168 11.32 -0.80 -5.31
N SER A 169 10.62 -1.42 -4.36
CA SER A 169 11.17 -2.41 -3.42
C SER A 169 10.27 -3.63 -3.30
N VAL A 170 10.88 -4.78 -3.01
CA VAL A 170 10.20 -6.06 -2.84
C VAL A 170 10.75 -6.70 -1.58
N GLU A 171 9.86 -7.02 -0.67
CA GLU A 171 10.13 -7.80 0.54
C GLU A 171 9.36 -9.10 0.41
N THR A 172 10.03 -10.24 0.52
CA THR A 172 9.39 -11.53 0.33
C THR A 172 10.07 -12.58 1.19
N GLU A 173 9.27 -13.46 1.77
CA GLU A 173 9.78 -14.59 2.54
C GLU A 173 8.97 -15.84 2.24
N ARG A 174 9.67 -16.97 2.06
CA ARG A 174 9.06 -18.24 1.70
C ARG A 174 8.02 -18.65 2.76
N GLY A 175 6.78 -18.80 2.31
CA GLY A 175 5.64 -19.17 3.16
C GLY A 175 5.09 -18.05 4.05
N LYS A 176 5.61 -16.82 3.96
CA LYS A 176 5.05 -15.65 4.66
C LYS A 176 4.41 -14.62 3.73
N GLY A 177 4.70 -14.69 2.43
CA GLY A 177 4.11 -13.84 1.41
C GLY A 177 5.08 -12.81 0.84
N THR A 178 4.52 -11.78 0.21
CA THR A 178 5.26 -10.74 -0.51
C THR A 178 4.64 -9.38 -0.28
N THR A 179 5.49 -8.38 -0.07
CA THR A 179 5.15 -6.96 -0.08
C THR A 179 5.95 -6.27 -1.18
N VAL A 180 5.26 -5.62 -2.11
CA VAL A 180 5.87 -4.78 -3.14
C VAL A 180 5.48 -3.34 -2.89
N THR A 181 6.46 -2.44 -2.81
CA THR A 181 6.22 -0.99 -2.71
C THR A 181 6.77 -0.30 -3.95
N ALA A 182 5.94 0.47 -4.63
CA ALA A 182 6.30 1.22 -5.82
C ALA A 182 5.86 2.68 -5.70
N ARG A 183 6.71 3.64 -6.09
CA ARG A 183 6.36 5.07 -6.07
C ARG A 183 6.64 5.77 -7.37
N LYS A 184 5.73 6.67 -7.72
CA LYS A 184 5.87 7.60 -8.84
C LYS A 184 5.71 9.01 -8.33
N PHE A 185 6.63 9.89 -8.67
CA PHE A 185 6.61 11.29 -8.27
C PHE A 185 6.10 12.16 -9.41
N LEU A 186 5.37 13.21 -9.04
CA LEU A 186 4.96 14.25 -9.97
C LEU A 186 6.16 15.17 -10.20
N THR A 187 6.72 15.11 -11.41
CA THR A 187 7.77 16.03 -11.89
C THR A 187 7.20 17.29 -12.50
#